data_AF-A0A3R7SMA5-F1
#
_entry.id   AF-A0A3R7SMA5-F1
#
_cell.length_a   1.000
_cell.length_b   1.000
_cell.length_c   1.000
_cell.angle_alpha   90.00
_cell.angle_beta   90.00
_cell.angle_gamma   90.00
#
_symmetry.space_group_name_H-M   'P 1'
#
loop_
_entity.id
_entity.type
_entity.pdbx_description
1 polymer ?
#
loop_
_entity_poly.entity_id
_entity_poly.type
_entity_poly.pdbx_seq_one_letter_code
_entity_poly.pdbx_strand_id
1 'polypeptide(L)'
;MSNITFQIIPFAFIFVVILFFLAKKKNIKKEIIVQKDIPLNDYGEHKEFFENAEKKLVALRELYRQELIDIDIYVKKTELVAQSISKLTGKNVKELVETKNDHIYKRLKSDISKKIEKIPSKKSIRDLDKLISDVDKRIEMGLNYER
;
A
#
# COMPACT_ATOMS: atom_id res chain seq x y z
N MET A 1 18.73 58.79 -14.12
CA MET A 1 18.15 57.51 -14.57
C MET A 1 19.27 56.47 -14.62
N SER A 2 19.58 55.80 -13.50
CA SER A 2 20.43 54.59 -13.44
C SER A 2 20.81 54.36 -11.99
N ASN A 3 20.35 53.26 -11.40
CA ASN A 3 20.81 52.62 -10.14
C ASN A 3 19.95 51.37 -9.86
N ILE A 4 18.71 51.38 -10.38
CA ILE A 4 17.78 50.24 -10.31
C ILE A 4 18.34 49.03 -11.05
N THR A 5 18.94 49.22 -12.23
CA THR A 5 19.48 48.12 -13.04
C THR A 5 20.62 47.37 -12.34
N PHE A 6 21.49 48.08 -11.63
CA PHE A 6 22.59 47.47 -10.86
C PHE A 6 22.11 46.72 -9.61
N GLN A 7 20.93 47.07 -9.08
CA GLN A 7 20.31 46.33 -7.99
C GLN A 7 19.50 45.13 -8.48
N ILE A 8 18.81 45.19 -9.62
CA ILE A 8 17.97 44.06 -10.07
C ILE A 8 18.79 42.89 -10.63
N ILE A 9 19.85 43.17 -11.39
CA ILE A 9 20.67 42.15 -12.06
C ILE A 9 21.20 41.06 -11.10
N PRO A 10 21.82 41.39 -9.94
CA PRO A 10 22.33 40.36 -9.04
C PRO A 10 21.24 39.49 -8.42
N PHE A 11 20.06 40.03 -8.13
CA PHE A 11 18.94 39.25 -7.59
C PHE A 11 18.34 38.31 -8.65
N ALA A 12 18.22 38.78 -9.90
CA ALA A 12 17.79 37.94 -11.01
C ALA A 12 18.77 36.79 -11.26
N PHE A 13 20.07 37.04 -11.16
CA PHE A 13 21.10 36.00 -11.30
C PHE A 13 20.98 34.94 -10.19
N ILE A 14 20.84 35.36 -8.93
CA ILE A 14 20.62 34.45 -7.80
C ILE A 14 19.35 33.62 -7.98
N PHE A 15 18.27 34.23 -8.46
CA PHE A 15 17.01 33.54 -8.72
C PHE A 15 17.16 32.45 -9.79
N VAL A 16 17.87 32.72 -10.88
CA VAL A 16 18.16 31.72 -11.92
C VAL A 16 19.02 30.58 -11.39
N VAL A 17 20.01 30.87 -10.55
CA VAL A 17 20.84 29.83 -9.89
C VAL A 17 19.99 28.93 -8.98
N ILE A 18 19.07 29.51 -8.20
CA ILE A 18 18.13 28.76 -7.35
C ILE A 18 17.24 27.85 -8.20
N LEU A 19 16.66 28.36 -9.29
CA LEU A 19 15.86 27.55 -10.21
C LEU A 19 16.65 26.39 -10.80
N PHE A 20 17.93 26.62 -11.14
CA PHE A 20 18.80 25.58 -11.66
C PHE A 20 19.11 24.49 -10.62
N PHE A 21 19.29 24.87 -9.35
CA PHE A 21 19.46 23.93 -8.25
C PHE A 21 18.18 23.14 -7.94
N LEU A 22 17.01 23.78 -8.00
CA LEU A 22 15.72 23.10 -7.85
C LEU A 22 15.47 22.12 -9.00
N ALA A 23 15.81 22.49 -10.24
CA ALA A 23 15.71 21.60 -11.39
C ALA A 23 16.67 20.40 -11.28
N LYS A 24 17.86 20.58 -10.70
CA LYS A 24 18.85 19.51 -10.48
C LYS A 24 18.48 18.60 -9.30
N LYS A 25 17.55 18.99 -8.43
CA LYS A 25 17.07 18.17 -7.31
C LYS A 25 16.36 16.93 -7.89
N LYS A 26 17.12 15.85 -8.06
CA LYS A 26 16.59 14.53 -8.41
C LYS A 26 15.56 14.17 -7.35
N ASN A 27 14.30 14.04 -7.76
CA ASN A 27 13.30 13.37 -6.96
C ASN A 27 13.82 11.96 -6.69
N ILE A 28 14.24 11.70 -5.45
CA ILE A 28 14.47 10.33 -4.98
C ILE A 28 13.09 9.70 -4.98
N LYS A 29 12.69 9.14 -6.12
CA LYS A 29 11.57 8.24 -6.19
C LYS A 29 11.95 7.10 -5.27
N LYS A 30 11.33 7.04 -4.09
CA LYS A 30 11.30 5.80 -3.31
C LYS A 30 10.78 4.75 -4.27
N GLU A 31 11.60 3.75 -4.58
CA GLU A 31 11.10 2.54 -5.20
C GLU A 31 10.08 1.96 -4.23
N ILE A 32 8.81 2.22 -4.53
CA ILE A 32 7.73 1.43 -3.99
C ILE A 32 7.96 0.07 -4.62
N ILE A 33 8.43 -0.89 -3.82
CA ILE A 33 8.40 -2.30 -4.18
C ILE A 33 6.92 -2.64 -4.30
N VAL A 34 6.37 -2.43 -5.50
CA VAL A 34 5.05 -2.91 -5.87
C VAL A 34 5.21 -4.42 -5.89
N GLN A 35 4.83 -5.08 -4.78
CA GLN A 35 4.52 -6.50 -4.83
C GLN A 35 3.58 -6.66 -6.02
N LYS A 36 4.03 -7.43 -7.01
CA LYS A 36 3.26 -7.74 -8.20
C LYS A 36 1.98 -8.44 -7.72
N ASP A 37 0.94 -7.64 -7.54
CA ASP A 37 -0.39 -8.14 -7.29
C ASP A 37 -0.70 -9.07 -8.45
N ILE A 38 -0.82 -10.35 -8.12
CA ILE A 38 -1.43 -11.34 -9.00
C ILE A 38 -2.79 -10.74 -9.37
N PRO A 39 -3.10 -10.54 -10.67
CA PRO A 39 -4.22 -9.72 -11.09
C PRO A 39 -5.50 -10.22 -10.41
N LEU A 40 -6.06 -9.35 -9.57
CA LEU A 40 -7.37 -9.53 -8.96
C LEU A 40 -8.40 -9.52 -10.07
N ASN A 41 -8.78 -10.71 -10.51
CA ASN A 41 -9.85 -10.95 -11.45
C ASN A 41 -9.57 -10.42 -12.87
N ASP A 42 -10.20 -11.09 -13.84
CA ASP A 42 -10.14 -10.82 -15.26
C ASP A 42 -10.86 -9.51 -15.63
N TYR A 43 -10.34 -8.36 -15.16
CA TYR A 43 -10.79 -7.03 -15.56
C TYR A 43 -9.80 -6.36 -16.53
N GLY A 44 -8.90 -7.15 -17.14
CA GLY A 44 -7.89 -6.65 -18.09
C GLY A 44 -8.52 -5.85 -19.23
N GLU A 45 -9.66 -6.30 -19.76
CA GLU A 45 -10.40 -5.64 -20.84
C GLU A 45 -11.03 -4.29 -20.45
N HIS A 46 -11.18 -4.01 -19.15
CA HIS A 46 -11.83 -2.81 -18.65
C HIS A 46 -10.93 -1.93 -17.78
N LYS A 47 -9.64 -2.28 -17.69
CA LYS A 47 -8.65 -1.56 -16.88
C LYS A 47 -8.61 -0.07 -17.23
N GLU A 48 -8.59 0.26 -18.51
CA GLU A 48 -8.55 1.65 -18.98
C GLU A 48 -9.82 2.42 -18.56
N PHE A 49 -10.98 1.78 -18.59
CA PHE A 49 -12.23 2.38 -18.12
C PHE A 49 -12.15 2.70 -16.62
N PHE A 50 -11.67 1.77 -15.79
CA PHE A 50 -11.55 1.98 -14.35
C PHE A 50 -10.53 3.08 -14.01
N GLU A 51 -9.37 3.10 -14.67
CA GLU A 51 -8.38 4.17 -14.49
C GLU A 51 -8.95 5.54 -14.90
N ASN A 52 -9.73 5.60 -15.97
CA ASN A 52 -10.37 6.84 -16.41
C ASN A 52 -11.51 7.27 -15.46
N ALA A 53 -12.28 6.32 -14.92
CA ALA A 53 -13.29 6.60 -13.91
C ALA A 53 -12.66 7.15 -12.62
N GLU A 54 -11.55 6.56 -12.18
CA GLU A 54 -10.77 7.03 -11.02
C GLU A 54 -10.28 8.46 -11.23
N LYS A 55 -9.64 8.76 -12.38
CA LYS A 55 -9.19 10.12 -12.71
C LYS A 55 -10.34 11.13 -12.67
N LYS A 56 -11.51 10.77 -13.22
CA LYS A 56 -12.71 11.62 -13.20
C LYS A 56 -13.20 11.88 -11.78
N LEU A 57 -13.23 10.86 -10.92
CA LEU A 57 -13.64 11.01 -9.51
C LEU A 57 -12.66 11.87 -8.72
N VAL A 58 -11.35 11.70 -8.94
CA VAL A 58 -10.32 12.55 -8.33
C VAL A 58 -10.49 14.00 -8.78
N ALA A 59 -10.68 14.25 -10.08
CA ALA A 59 -10.92 15.59 -10.59
C ALA A 59 -12.18 16.23 -9.99
N LEU A 60 -13.29 15.49 -9.93
CA LEU A 60 -14.53 15.97 -9.30
C LEU A 60 -14.33 16.33 -7.82
N ARG A 61 -13.55 15.52 -7.08
CA ARG A 61 -13.22 15.80 -5.68
C ARG A 61 -12.41 17.09 -5.55
N GLU A 62 -11.42 17.28 -6.42
CA GLU A 62 -10.59 18.49 -6.39
C GLU A 62 -11.37 19.74 -6.79
N LEU A 63 -12.25 19.66 -7.79
CA LEU A 63 -13.14 20.76 -8.17
C LEU A 63 -14.07 21.17 -7.03
N TYR A 64 -14.65 20.18 -6.33
CA TYR A 64 -15.49 20.45 -5.16
C TYR A 64 -14.67 21.06 -4.01
N ARG A 65 -13.48 20.53 -3.74
CA ARG A 65 -12.58 21.04 -2.70
C ARG A 65 -12.11 22.48 -2.96
N GLN A 66 -11.99 22.86 -4.23
CA GLN A 66 -11.65 24.22 -4.65
C GLN A 66 -12.88 25.14 -4.75
N GLU A 67 -14.05 24.67 -4.33
CA GLU A 67 -15.32 25.42 -4.37
C GLU A 67 -15.69 25.86 -5.81
N LEU A 68 -15.19 25.15 -6.83
CA LEU A 68 -15.48 25.43 -8.24
C LEU A 68 -16.80 24.80 -8.70
N ILE A 69 -17.33 23.84 -7.92
CA ILE A 69 -18.62 23.19 -8.16
C ILE A 69 -19.37 23.03 -6.84
N ASP A 70 -20.70 23.14 -6.90
CA ASP A 70 -21.57 22.89 -5.76
C ASP A 70 -21.66 21.41 -5.38
N ILE A 71 -22.07 21.15 -4.14
CA ILE A 71 -22.29 19.80 -3.61
C ILE A 71 -23.30 19.02 -4.47
N ASP A 72 -24.36 19.67 -4.95
CA ASP A 72 -25.38 19.03 -5.79
C ASP A 72 -24.79 18.55 -7.13
N ILE A 73 -23.88 19.34 -7.72
CA ILE A 73 -23.18 18.99 -8.95
C ILE A 73 -22.20 17.85 -8.66
N TYR A 74 -21.45 17.94 -7.55
CA TYR A 74 -20.52 16.89 -7.14
C TYR A 74 -21.21 15.55 -6.95
N VAL A 75 -22.32 15.51 -6.19
CA VAL A 75 -23.10 14.28 -5.95
C VAL A 75 -23.67 13.73 -7.25
N LYS A 76 -24.32 14.58 -8.07
CA LYS A 76 -24.92 14.14 -9.34
C LYS A 76 -23.89 13.57 -10.30
N LYS A 77 -22.71 14.19 -10.40
CA LYS A 77 -21.64 13.74 -11.30
C LYS A 77 -20.94 12.47 -10.80
N THR A 78 -20.73 12.34 -9.49
CA THR A 78 -20.16 11.12 -8.90
C THR A 78 -21.12 9.93 -9.03
N GLU A 79 -22.43 10.17 -8.89
CA GLU A 79 -23.46 9.15 -9.10
C GLU A 79 -23.51 8.65 -10.55
N LEU A 80 -23.37 9.53 -11.55
CA LEU A 80 -23.27 9.13 -12.97
C LEU A 80 -22.05 8.24 -13.25
N VAL A 81 -20.93 8.49 -12.59
CA VAL A 81 -19.75 7.63 -12.69
C VAL A 81 -20.02 6.27 -12.03
N ALA A 82 -20.64 6.25 -10.86
CA ALA A 82 -21.05 5.02 -10.18
C ALA A 82 -22.02 4.18 -11.02
N GLN A 83 -23.00 4.80 -11.67
CA GLN A 83 -23.93 4.13 -12.59
C GLN A 83 -23.20 3.55 -13.80
N SER A 84 -22.21 4.25 -14.34
CA SER A 84 -21.42 3.78 -15.47
C SER A 84 -20.55 2.57 -15.08
N ILE A 85 -19.96 2.59 -13.88
CA ILE A 85 -19.24 1.44 -13.32
C ILE A 85 -20.19 0.25 -13.14
N SER A 86 -21.38 0.49 -12.57
CA SER A 86 -22.36 -0.57 -12.32
C SER A 86 -22.90 -1.21 -13.61
N LYS A 87 -23.12 -0.40 -14.66
CA LYS A 87 -23.48 -0.90 -15.99
C LYS A 87 -22.40 -1.79 -16.60
N LEU A 88 -21.13 -1.46 -16.38
CA LEU A 88 -20.00 -2.21 -16.92
C LEU A 88 -19.77 -3.52 -16.16
N THR A 89 -19.91 -3.51 -14.83
CA THR A 89 -19.64 -4.69 -13.98
C THR A 89 -20.86 -5.58 -13.75
N GLY A 90 -22.07 -5.11 -14.14
CA GLY A 90 -23.33 -5.81 -13.90
C GLY A 90 -23.72 -5.91 -12.43
N LYS A 91 -23.00 -5.22 -11.53
CA LYS A 91 -23.18 -5.27 -10.07
C LYS A 91 -23.24 -3.87 -9.50
N ASN A 92 -23.92 -3.70 -8.37
CA ASN A 92 -23.91 -2.41 -7.69
C ASN A 92 -22.51 -2.16 -7.09
N VAL A 93 -22.08 -0.89 -7.00
CA VAL A 93 -20.78 -0.51 -6.44
C VAL A 93 -20.61 -1.04 -5.01
N LYS A 94 -21.69 -1.06 -4.23
CA LYS A 94 -21.70 -1.61 -2.87
C LYS A 94 -21.41 -3.12 -2.84
N GLU A 95 -22.02 -3.88 -3.73
CA GLU A 95 -21.79 -5.32 -3.87
C GLU A 95 -20.36 -5.62 -4.34
N LEU A 96 -19.78 -4.74 -5.18
CA LEU A 96 -18.39 -4.85 -5.60
C LEU A 96 -17.42 -4.74 -4.42
N VAL A 97 -17.68 -3.81 -3.49
CA VAL A 97 -16.87 -3.62 -2.28
C VAL A 97 -16.99 -4.81 -1.34
N GLU A 98 -18.21 -5.32 -1.14
CA GLU A 98 -18.45 -6.50 -0.30
C GLU A 98 -17.75 -7.74 -0.87
N THR A 99 -17.81 -7.95 -2.20
CA THR A 99 -17.11 -9.05 -2.88
C THR A 99 -15.58 -8.94 -2.72
N LYS A 100 -15.02 -7.71 -2.83
CA LYS A 100 -13.60 -7.48 -2.62
C LYS A 100 -13.19 -7.81 -1.18
N ASN A 101 -14.00 -7.43 -0.19
CA ASN A 101 -13.72 -7.70 1.22
C ASN A 101 -13.75 -9.19 1.53
N ASP A 102 -14.72 -9.95 1.00
CA ASP A 102 -14.77 -11.41 1.15
C ASP A 102 -13.55 -12.09 0.51
N HIS A 103 -13.13 -11.63 -0.66
CA HIS A 103 -11.93 -12.13 -1.32
C HIS A 103 -10.65 -11.83 -0.51
N ILE A 104 -10.53 -10.62 0.07
CA ILE A 104 -9.42 -10.27 0.98
C ILE A 104 -9.45 -11.17 2.21
N TYR A 105 -10.61 -11.40 2.81
CA TYR A 105 -10.76 -12.25 3.99
C TYR A 105 -10.37 -13.70 3.69
N LYS A 106 -10.84 -14.26 2.57
CA LYS A 106 -10.46 -15.61 2.11
C LYS A 106 -8.96 -15.73 1.84
N ARG A 107 -8.35 -14.70 1.23
CA ARG A 107 -6.90 -14.65 1.01
C ARG A 107 -6.13 -14.62 2.33
N LEU A 108 -6.53 -13.74 3.25
CA LEU A 108 -5.91 -13.63 4.56
C LEU A 108 -6.03 -14.95 5.34
N LYS A 109 -7.20 -15.58 5.32
CA LYS A 109 -7.43 -16.90 5.92
C LYS A 109 -6.51 -17.96 5.31
N SER A 110 -6.41 -18.01 3.98
CA SER A 110 -5.51 -18.92 3.26
C SER A 110 -4.05 -18.68 3.63
N ASP A 111 -3.61 -17.42 3.69
CA ASP A 111 -2.22 -17.07 3.98
C ASP A 111 -1.86 -17.37 5.43
N ILE A 112 -2.78 -17.16 6.37
CA ILE A 112 -2.65 -17.58 7.77
C ILE A 112 -2.55 -19.10 7.86
N SER A 113 -3.46 -19.85 7.21
CA SER A 113 -3.42 -21.32 7.20
C SER A 113 -2.11 -21.87 6.63
N LYS A 114 -1.65 -21.34 5.49
CA LYS A 114 -0.35 -21.71 4.89
C LYS A 114 0.84 -21.38 5.79
N LYS A 115 0.74 -20.32 6.58
CA LYS A 115 1.79 -19.93 7.52
C LYS A 115 1.81 -20.85 8.75
N ILE A 116 0.65 -21.32 9.21
CA ILE A 116 0.51 -22.30 10.30
C ILE A 116 1.06 -23.66 9.87
N GLU A 117 0.77 -24.13 8.65
CA GLU A 117 1.31 -25.39 8.11
C GLU A 117 2.84 -25.41 8.00
N LYS A 118 3.47 -24.23 7.86
CA LYS A 118 4.93 -24.07 7.77
C LYS A 118 5.62 -23.99 9.14
N ILE A 119 4.88 -23.99 10.25
CA ILE A 119 5.46 -24.04 11.59
C ILE A 119 5.79 -25.51 11.89
N PRO A 120 7.08 -25.90 11.99
CA PRO A 120 7.44 -27.29 12.29
C PRO A 120 7.05 -27.64 13.72
N SER A 121 5.90 -28.29 13.92
CA SER A 121 5.32 -28.57 15.24
C SER A 121 6.00 -29.70 16.04
N LYS A 122 7.22 -30.14 15.69
CA LYS A 122 7.80 -31.36 16.28
C LYS A 122 9.25 -31.32 16.74
N LYS A 123 9.96 -30.19 16.62
CA LYS A 123 11.39 -30.14 17.01
C LYS A 123 11.63 -29.70 18.48
N SER A 124 10.76 -28.87 19.06
CA SER A 124 11.00 -28.28 20.39
C SER A 124 10.70 -29.20 21.59
N ILE A 125 9.83 -30.21 21.44
CA ILE A 125 9.50 -31.12 22.56
C ILE A 125 10.63 -32.12 22.82
N ARG A 126 11.28 -32.61 21.75
CA ARG A 126 12.37 -33.59 21.85
C ARG A 126 13.63 -33.03 22.52
N ASP A 127 13.85 -31.72 22.41
CA ASP A 127 14.99 -31.04 23.01
C ASP A 127 14.79 -30.80 24.52
N LEU A 128 13.54 -30.63 24.99
CA LEU A 128 13.21 -30.53 26.41
C LEU A 128 13.37 -31.88 27.13
N ASP A 129 12.83 -32.96 26.57
CA ASP A 129 12.97 -34.31 27.15
C ASP A 129 14.46 -34.71 27.24
N LYS A 130 15.26 -34.32 26.24
CA LYS A 130 16.70 -34.56 26.23
C LYS A 130 17.42 -33.73 27.29
N LEU A 131 17.02 -32.47 27.48
CA LEU A 131 17.57 -31.61 28.55
C LEU A 131 17.29 -32.19 29.94
N ILE A 132 16.06 -32.68 30.16
CA ILE A 132 15.67 -33.31 31.43
C ILE A 132 16.50 -34.58 31.65
N SER A 133 16.64 -35.43 30.62
CA SER A 133 17.45 -36.64 30.72
C SER A 133 18.93 -36.38 30.98
N ASP A 134 19.51 -35.32 30.41
CA ASP A 134 20.91 -34.96 30.61
C ASP A 134 21.15 -34.37 32.02
N VAL A 135 20.16 -33.70 32.60
CA VAL A 135 20.20 -33.22 33.99
C VAL A 135 20.11 -34.38 34.97
N ASP A 136 19.18 -35.32 34.77
CA ASP A 136 19.05 -36.52 35.62
C ASP A 136 20.35 -37.33 35.65
N LYS A 137 20.98 -37.54 34.48
CA LYS A 137 22.28 -38.21 34.39
C LYS A 137 23.40 -37.49 35.14
N ARG A 138 23.41 -36.15 35.12
CA ARG A 138 24.38 -35.36 35.88
C ARG A 138 24.16 -35.47 37.38
N ILE A 139 22.91 -35.53 37.83
CA ILE A 139 22.57 -35.72 39.25
C ILE A 139 23.00 -37.13 39.71
N GLU A 140 22.69 -38.17 38.93
CA GLU A 140 23.15 -39.54 39.23
C GLU A 140 24.68 -39.65 39.27
N MET A 141 25.38 -39.00 38.33
CA MET A 141 26.85 -38.98 38.36
C MET A 141 27.38 -38.27 39.61
N GLY A 142 26.78 -37.15 40.02
CA GLY A 142 27.18 -36.42 41.23
C GLY A 142 26.99 -37.24 42.51
N LEU A 143 25.86 -37.93 42.63
CA LEU A 143 25.56 -38.79 43.79
C LEU A 143 26.46 -40.04 43.88
N ASN A 144 26.94 -40.54 42.74
CA ASN A 144 27.88 -41.66 42.71
C ASN A 144 29.33 -41.26 43.05
N TYR A 145 29.67 -39.96 43.02
CA TYR A 145 30.98 -39.45 43.40
C TYR A 145 31.11 -39.15 44.91
N GLU A 146 30.01 -39.13 45.66
CA GLU A 146 29.98 -38.91 47.12
C GLU A 146 29.91 -40.22 47.94
N ARG A 147 30.20 -41.38 47.31
CA ARG A 147 30.18 -42.69 47.96
C ARG A 147 31.55 -43.35 48.05
#